data_AF-A0A7W5EMT2-F1
#
_entry.id   AF-A0A7W5EMT2-F1
#
_cell.length_a   1.000
_cell.length_b   1.000
_cell.length_c   1.000
_cell.angle_alpha   90.00
_cell.angle_beta   90.00
_cell.angle_gamma   90.00
#
_symmetry.space_group_name_H-M   'P 1'
#
loop_
_entity.id
_entity.type
_entity.pdbx_description
1 polymer ?
#
loop_
_entity_poly.entity_id
_entity_poly.type
_entity_poly.pdbx_seq_one_letter_code
_entity_poly.pdbx_strand_id
1 'polypeptide(L)' 'MSLPMVMMCLSENIDQTTGACSQIMWVHIPSLIPEFDTASGVAVGVAVLSVWAIAYGFKKMKRVGD' A
#
# COMPACT_ATOMS: atom_id res chain seq x y z
N MET A 1 -10.64 -7.39 -3.83
CA MET A 1 -9.39 -8.15 -4.01
C MET A 1 -9.19 -8.97 -2.75
N SER A 2 -9.37 -10.30 -2.80
CA SER A 2 -9.11 -11.17 -1.65
C SER A 2 -7.61 -11.29 -1.42
N LEU A 3 -7.15 -11.06 -0.19
CA LEU A 3 -5.74 -11.23 0.17
C LEU A 3 -5.32 -12.71 -0.01
N PRO A 4 -4.07 -12.99 -0.45
CA PRO A 4 -3.59 -14.36 -0.50
C PRO A 4 -3.56 -14.94 0.92
N MET A 5 -4.27 -16.05 1.11
CA MET A 5 -4.17 -16.83 2.35
C MET A 5 -2.88 -17.64 2.32
N VAL A 6 -2.11 -17.56 3.40
CA VAL A 6 -0.95 -18.41 3.58
C VAL A 6 -1.17 -19.40 4.71
N MET A 7 -0.64 -20.59 4.50
CA MET A 7 -0.55 -21.61 5.51
C MET A 7 0.56 -21.23 6.50
N MET A 8 0.18 -21.08 7.76
CA MET A 8 1.10 -20.91 8.88
C MET A 8 0.90 -22.01 9.91
N CYS A 9 1.91 -22.23 10.73
CA CYS A 9 1.86 -23.07 11.91
C CYS A 9 2.31 -22.24 13.11
N LEU A 10 1.53 -22.22 14.19
CA LEU A 10 2.03 -21.66 15.45
C LEU A 10 3.15 -22.56 15.98
N SER A 11 4.15 -21.96 16.62
CA SER A 11 5.27 -22.69 17.22
C SER A 11 4.83 -23.77 18.22
N GLU A 12 3.71 -23.55 18.90
CA GLU A 12 3.12 -24.49 19.86
C GLU A 12 2.57 -25.76 19.20
N ASN A 13 2.22 -25.69 17.90
CA ASN A 13 1.66 -26.81 17.13
C ASN A 13 2.71 -27.50 16.25
N ILE A 14 3.99 -27.17 16.42
CA ILE A 14 5.08 -27.87 15.74
C ILE A 14 5.45 -29.09 16.60
N ASP A 15 5.25 -30.29 16.06
CA ASP A 15 5.73 -31.51 16.70
C ASP A 15 7.27 -31.50 16.69
N GLN A 16 7.87 -31.47 17.88
CA GLN A 16 9.32 -31.38 18.02
C GLN A 16 10.08 -32.65 17.63
N THR A 17 9.36 -33.77 17.43
CA THR A 17 9.98 -35.04 17.03
C THR A 17 10.05 -35.22 15.52
N THR A 18 9.02 -34.80 14.79
CA THR A 18 8.91 -34.93 13.33
C THR A 18 9.14 -33.62 12.58
N GLY A 19 9.08 -32.47 13.28
CA GLY A 19 9.12 -31.14 12.66
C GLY A 19 7.86 -30.81 11.85
N ALA A 20 6.83 -31.65 11.92
CA ALA A 20 5.59 -31.45 11.19
C ALA A 20 4.61 -30.58 11.99
N CYS A 21 3.78 -29.82 11.27
CA CYS A 21 2.71 -29.05 11.89
C CYS A 21 1.50 -29.94 12.17
N SER A 22 1.10 -30.04 13.44
CA SER A 22 -0.07 -30.83 13.85
C SER A 22 -1.39 -30.13 13.51
N GLN A 23 -1.40 -28.79 13.48
CA GLN A 23 -2.57 -27.98 13.18
C GLN A 23 -2.22 -26.79 12.28
N ILE A 24 -2.57 -26.91 11.01
CA ILE A 24 -2.39 -25.86 10.01
C ILE A 24 -3.48 -24.79 10.17
N MET A 25 -3.07 -23.52 10.16
CA MET A 25 -3.99 -22.38 10.11
C MET A 25 -3.82 -21.58 8.82
N TRP A 26 -4.92 -21.08 8.30
CA TRP A 26 -4.95 -20.16 7.15
C TRP A 26 -5.09 -18.74 7.66
N VAL A 27 -4.07 -17.92 7.44
CA VAL A 27 -4.05 -16.51 7.86
C VAL A 27 -3.95 -15.60 6.66
N HIS A 28 -4.66 -14.48 6.76
CA HIS A 28 -4.51 -13.39 5.81
C HIS A 28 -3.19 -12.68 6.10
N ILE A 29 -2.33 -12.57 5.09
CA ILE A 29 -1.15 -11.71 5.21
C ILE A 29 -1.66 -10.27 5.28
N PRO A 30 -1.29 -9.48 6.31
CA PRO A 30 -1.61 -8.06 6.33
C PRO A 30 -1.00 -7.39 5.10
N SER A 31 -1.77 -6.58 4.38
CA SER A 31 -1.21 -5.85 3.24
C SER A 31 -0.12 -4.90 3.73
N LEU A 32 1.01 -4.87 3.01
CA LEU A 32 2.08 -3.88 3.23
C LEU A 32 1.61 -2.44 2.98
N ILE A 33 0.52 -2.29 2.21
CA ILE A 33 -0.07 -1.00 1.91
C ILE A 33 -1.09 -0.71 3.02
N PRO A 34 -0.93 0.40 3.76
CA PRO A 34 -1.93 0.81 4.74
C PRO A 34 -3.25 1.12 4.02
N GLU A 35 -4.36 0.99 4.74
CA GLU A 35 -5.67 1.31 4.19
C GLU A 35 -5.68 2.74 3.67
N PHE A 36 -5.76 2.88 2.34
CA PHE A 36 -5.71 4.18 1.68
C PHE A 36 -7.14 4.63 1.43
N ASP A 37 -7.61 5.56 2.26
CA ASP A 37 -8.95 6.13 2.12
C ASP A 37 -9.05 7.02 0.86
N THR A 38 -10.26 7.13 0.33
CA THR A 38 -10.53 7.98 -0.84
C THR A 38 -10.20 9.44 -0.54
N ALA A 39 -10.43 9.92 0.70
CA ALA A 39 -10.12 11.30 1.07
C ALA A 39 -8.61 11.61 1.01
N SER A 40 -7.76 10.69 1.47
CA SER A 40 -6.31 10.86 1.39
C SER A 40 -5.82 10.81 -0.06
N GLY A 41 -6.41 9.97 -0.90
CA GLY A 41 -6.13 9.95 -2.34
C GLY A 41 -6.48 11.25 -3.06
N VAL A 42 -7.64 11.84 -2.74
CA VAL A 42 -8.02 13.15 -3.29
C VAL A 42 -7.05 14.23 -2.84
N ALA A 43 -6.66 14.25 -1.56
CA ALA A 43 -5.72 15.23 -1.04
C ALA A 43 -4.35 15.18 -1.76
N VAL A 44 -3.81 13.98 -1.98
CA VAL A 44 -2.56 13.79 -2.74
C VAL A 44 -2.73 14.23 -4.19
N GLY A 45 -3.85 13.88 -4.83
CA GLY A 45 -4.15 14.29 -6.21
C GLY A 45 -4.19 15.82 -6.38
N VAL A 46 -4.86 16.51 -5.46
CA VAL A 46 -4.94 17.98 -5.45
C VAL A 46 -3.56 18.61 -5.26
N ALA A 47 -2.76 18.09 -4.33
CA ALA A 47 -1.40 18.57 -4.10
C ALA A 47 -0.54 18.48 -5.37
N VAL A 48 -0.54 17.33 -6.04
CA VAL A 48 0.22 17.12 -7.29
C VAL A 48 -0.25 18.07 -8.39
N LEU A 49 -1.57 18.19 -8.59
CA LEU A 49 -2.13 19.07 -9.62
C LEU A 49 -1.82 20.55 -9.35
N SER A 50 -1.85 20.98 -8.09
CA SER A 50 -1.54 22.37 -7.72
C SER A 50 -0.09 22.74 -8.07
N VAL A 51 0.88 21.88 -7.76
CA VAL A 51 2.30 22.10 -8.09
C VAL A 51 2.48 22.16 -9.60
N TRP A 52 1.83 21.27 -10.34
CA TRP A 52 1.89 21.26 -11.80
C TRP A 52 1.28 22.53 -12.41
N ALA A 53 0.14 22.98 -11.89
CA ALA A 53 -0.53 24.21 -12.33
C ALA A 53 0.33 25.45 -12.09
N ILE A 54 0.97 25.56 -10.92
CA ILE A 54 1.88 26.67 -10.60
C ILE A 54 3.09 26.68 -11.55
N ALA A 55 3.73 25.53 -11.74
CA ALA A 55 4.87 25.40 -12.65
C ALA A 55 4.48 25.77 -14.10
N TYR A 56 3.29 25.34 -14.55
CA TYR A 56 2.76 25.69 -15.86
C TYR A 56 2.48 27.20 -15.99
N GLY A 57 1.91 27.81 -14.94
CA GLY A 57 1.68 29.25 -14.88
C GLY A 57 2.97 30.05 -15.05
N PHE A 58 4.02 29.71 -14.29
CA PHE A 58 5.34 30.34 -14.45
C PHE A 58 5.92 30.15 -15.85
N LYS A 59 5.80 28.94 -16.43
CA LYS A 59 6.25 28.67 -17.79
C LYS A 59 5.52 29.54 -18.83
N LYS A 60 4.22 29.80 -18.63
CA LYS A 60 3.43 30.68 -19.51
C LYS A 60 3.82 32.14 -19.36
N MET A 61 3.99 32.64 -18.14
CA MET A 61 4.41 34.02 -17.90
C MET A 61 5.80 34.31 -18.48
N LYS A 62 6.75 33.38 -18.35
CA LYS A 62 8.09 33.51 -18.95
C LYS A 62 8.05 33.63 -20.48
N ARG A 63 7.07 33.02 -21.14
CA ARG A 63 6.90 33.11 -22.61
C ARG A 63 6.18 34.37 -23.09
N VAL A 64 5.56 35.12 -22.20
CA VAL A 64 4.85 36.37 -22.53
C VAL A 64 5.74 37.60 -22.26
N GLY A 65 6.77 37.45 -21.43
CA GLY A 65 7.74 38.50 -21.11
C GLY A 65 9.04 38.50 -21.94
N ASP A 66 9.24 37.50 -22.80
CA ASP A 66 10.23 37.50 -23.90
C ASP A 66 9.53 37.93 -25.19
#